data_AF-A0A1C5I5M6-F1
#
_entry.id   AF-A0A1C5I5M6-F1
#
_cell.length_a   1.000
_cell.length_b   1.000
_cell.length_c   1.000
_cell.angle_alpha   90.00
_cell.angle_beta   90.00
_cell.angle_gamma   90.00
#
_symmetry.space_group_name_H-M   'P 1'
#
loop_
_entity.id
_entity.type
_entity.pdbx_description
1 polymer ?
#
loop_
_entity_poly.entity_id
_entity_poly.type
_entity_poly.pdbx_seq_one_letter_code
_entity_poly.pdbx_strand_id
1 'polypeptide(L)'
;MDSAHLFNGTGEHAVAATRIAEWQWHALEDDQVVGRGEVSHRPDGRLFLSIDAWHEAVFDRLADTMLADLPRPLYTVVDEADLDLMVQWERAGFAPRRREWEYVVPTDPRITGLGSAPPPPGVTTLAVGEY
;
A
#
# COMPACT_ATOMS: atom_id res chain seq x y z
N MET A 1 -10.00 32.91 -35.96
CA MET A 1 -9.74 33.48 -34.64
C MET A 1 -10.89 33.08 -33.75
N ASP A 2 -10.56 32.80 -32.49
CA ASP A 2 -11.44 32.49 -31.36
C ASP A 2 -11.74 31.00 -31.11
N SER A 3 -11.01 30.46 -30.15
CA SER A 3 -11.34 29.27 -29.35
C SER A 3 -10.35 29.24 -28.18
N ALA A 4 -10.58 30.11 -27.21
CA ALA A 4 -9.94 30.05 -25.91
C ALA A 4 -11.02 29.88 -24.84
N HIS A 5 -11.56 28.65 -24.74
CA HIS A 5 -12.04 28.20 -23.43
C HIS A 5 -10.80 27.85 -22.59
N LEU A 6 -10.21 28.89 -22.02
CA LEU A 6 -9.33 28.76 -20.87
C LEU A 6 -10.15 28.07 -19.77
N PHE A 7 -9.80 26.83 -19.43
CA PHE A 7 -10.30 26.18 -18.22
C PHE A 7 -9.77 26.94 -17.02
N ASN A 8 -10.48 28.01 -16.66
CA ASN A 8 -10.31 28.70 -15.40
C ASN A 8 -11.23 28.02 -14.37
N GLY A 9 -10.96 26.74 -14.11
CA GLY A 9 -11.59 25.95 -13.06
C GLY A 9 -10.75 26.04 -11.80
N THR A 10 -10.81 27.17 -11.09
CA THR A 10 -10.41 27.26 -9.68
C THR A 10 -11.53 26.66 -8.83
N GLY A 11 -11.83 25.39 -9.07
CA GLY A 11 -12.75 24.60 -8.28
C GLY A 11 -11.92 23.69 -7.41
N GLU A 12 -11.64 24.12 -6.18
CA GLU A 12 -11.45 23.16 -5.08
C GLU A 12 -12.77 22.40 -4.94
N HIS A 13 -13.03 21.43 -5.81
CA HIS A 13 -14.03 20.42 -5.54
C HIS A 13 -13.48 19.67 -4.33
N ALA A 14 -13.98 20.02 -3.14
CA ALA A 14 -13.53 19.42 -1.89
C ALA A 14 -13.80 17.91 -1.97
N VAL A 15 -12.77 17.15 -2.32
CA VAL A 15 -12.83 15.70 -2.48
C VAL A 15 -13.12 15.10 -1.11
N ALA A 16 -14.36 14.66 -0.89
CA ALA A 16 -14.73 14.05 0.37
C ALA A 16 -14.28 12.58 0.38
N ALA A 17 -13.39 12.23 1.31
CA ALA A 17 -13.08 10.83 1.61
C ALA A 17 -14.24 10.21 2.40
N THR A 18 -14.82 9.13 1.87
CA THR A 18 -15.97 8.43 2.45
C THR A 18 -15.61 6.98 2.70
N ARG A 19 -15.92 6.45 3.89
CA ARG A 19 -15.79 5.03 4.20
C ARG A 19 -16.88 4.26 3.47
N ILE A 20 -16.47 3.38 2.55
CA ILE A 20 -17.38 2.59 1.71
C ILE A 20 -17.55 1.15 2.21
N ALA A 21 -16.58 0.67 2.99
CA ALA A 21 -16.64 -0.61 3.69
C ALA A 21 -15.86 -0.49 5.01
N GLU A 22 -15.91 -1.51 5.85
CA GLU A 22 -15.22 -1.50 7.16
C GLU A 22 -13.74 -1.10 7.02
N TRP A 23 -13.04 -1.54 5.97
CA TRP A 23 -11.61 -1.29 5.83
C TRP A 23 -11.25 -0.53 4.55
N GLN A 24 -12.22 0.16 3.95
CA GLN A 24 -12.04 0.82 2.65
C GLN A 24 -12.68 2.21 2.60
N TRP A 25 -11.96 3.16 2.02
CA TRP A 25 -12.37 4.54 1.79
C TRP A 25 -12.18 4.92 0.33
N HIS A 26 -13.09 5.75 -0.19
CA HIS A 26 -12.96 6.36 -1.50
C HIS A 26 -12.99 7.88 -1.39
N ALA A 27 -12.17 8.52 -2.21
CA ALA A 27 -12.23 9.94 -2.51
C ALA A 27 -12.85 10.12 -3.91
N LEU A 28 -13.89 10.95 -4.01
CA LEU A 28 -14.58 11.20 -5.27
C LEU A 28 -14.47 12.65 -5.71
N GLU A 29 -14.26 12.85 -7.01
CA GLU A 29 -14.35 14.12 -7.73
C GLU A 29 -15.17 13.88 -8.99
N ASP A 30 -16.21 14.68 -9.24
CA ASP A 30 -17.13 14.52 -10.38
C ASP A 30 -17.65 13.08 -10.57
N ASP A 31 -18.05 12.44 -9.46
CA ASP A 31 -18.50 11.04 -9.39
C ASP A 31 -17.45 9.99 -9.83
N GLN A 32 -16.20 10.39 -10.01
CA GLN A 32 -15.07 9.51 -10.29
C GLN A 32 -14.25 9.27 -9.04
N VAL A 33 -13.78 8.03 -8.86
CA VAL A 33 -12.87 7.68 -7.76
C VAL A 33 -11.46 8.16 -8.12
N VAL A 34 -11.06 9.27 -7.49
CA VAL A 34 -9.73 9.89 -7.64
C VAL A 34 -8.73 9.47 -6.57
N GLY A 35 -9.21 8.72 -5.57
CA GLY A 35 -8.34 8.06 -4.60
C GLY A 35 -9.03 6.95 -3.81
N ARG A 36 -8.22 6.02 -3.31
CA ARG A 36 -8.65 4.87 -2.52
C ARG A 36 -7.73 4.72 -1.31
N GLY A 37 -8.33 4.39 -0.18
CA GLY A 37 -7.63 3.99 1.03
C GLY A 37 -8.08 2.61 1.47
N GLU A 38 -7.15 1.74 1.86
CA GLU A 38 -7.45 0.40 2.36
C GLU A 38 -6.63 0.06 3.61
N VAL A 39 -7.20 -0.80 4.47
CA VAL A 39 -6.52 -1.39 5.62
C VAL A 39 -6.39 -2.91 5.46
N SER A 40 -5.15 -3.39 5.50
CA SER A 40 -4.81 -4.80 5.54
C SER A 40 -4.47 -5.25 6.97
N HIS A 41 -5.04 -6.40 7.38
CA HIS A 41 -4.75 -7.02 8.67
C HIS A 41 -3.60 -8.02 8.53
N ARG A 42 -2.60 -7.90 9.41
CA ARG A 42 -1.56 -8.92 9.54
C ARG A 42 -1.99 -9.97 10.58
N PRO A 43 -1.56 -11.24 10.44
CA PRO A 43 -1.85 -12.29 11.42
C PRO A 43 -1.40 -11.96 12.86
N ASP A 44 -0.49 -11.01 13.03
CA ASP A 44 -0.02 -10.51 14.34
C ASP A 44 -0.86 -9.35 14.90
N GLY A 45 -2.00 -9.04 14.28
CA GLY A 45 -2.95 -8.02 14.73
C GLY A 45 -2.61 -6.59 14.30
N ARG A 46 -1.51 -6.37 13.57
CA ARG A 46 -1.15 -5.04 13.07
C ARG A 46 -2.00 -4.63 11.87
N LEU A 47 -2.34 -3.33 11.81
CA LEU A 47 -3.07 -2.70 10.72
C LEU A 47 -2.12 -1.97 9.77
N PHE A 48 -2.16 -2.30 8.49
CA PHE A 48 -1.36 -1.68 7.44
C PHE A 48 -2.25 -0.87 6.51
N LEU A 49 -1.92 0.40 6.30
CA LEU A 49 -2.63 1.30 5.41
C LEU A 49 -1.97 1.28 4.03
N SER A 50 -2.81 1.40 3.02
CA SER A 50 -2.41 1.74 1.65
C SER A 50 -3.32 2.87 1.17
N ILE A 51 -2.73 3.87 0.52
CA ILE A 51 -3.47 4.95 -0.15
C ILE A 51 -2.92 5.07 -1.56
N ASP A 52 -3.82 5.01 -2.53
CA ASP A 52 -3.57 5.31 -3.94
C ASP A 52 -4.42 6.52 -4.32
N ALA A 53 -3.79 7.58 -4.82
CA ALA A 53 -4.46 8.83 -5.14
C ALA A 53 -3.81 9.49 -6.35
N TRP A 54 -4.62 10.16 -7.17
CA TRP A 54 -4.12 10.85 -8.36
C TRP A 54 -3.31 12.10 -8.01
N HIS A 55 -3.62 12.74 -6.87
CA HIS A 55 -3.06 14.01 -6.45
C HIS A 55 -2.73 14.01 -4.95
N GLU A 56 -1.68 14.74 -4.57
CA GLU A 56 -1.21 14.86 -3.18
C GLU A 56 -2.31 15.35 -2.23
N ALA A 57 -3.11 16.34 -2.64
CA ALA A 57 -4.21 16.84 -1.80
C ALA A 57 -5.29 15.78 -1.52
N VAL A 58 -5.51 14.86 -2.47
CA VAL A 58 -6.43 13.72 -2.29
C VAL A 58 -5.83 12.70 -1.34
N PHE A 59 -4.53 12.44 -1.44
CA PHE A 59 -3.80 11.60 -0.49
C PHE A 59 -3.92 12.16 0.92
N ASP A 60 -3.58 13.44 1.12
CA ASP A 60 -3.63 14.11 2.44
C ASP A 60 -5.03 13.94 3.06
N ARG A 61 -6.08 14.15 2.25
CA ARG A 61 -7.46 14.05 2.72
C ARG A 61 -7.87 12.63 3.10
N LEU A 62 -7.46 11.62 2.32
CA LEU A 62 -7.68 10.22 2.65
C LEU A 62 -6.93 9.85 3.93
N ALA A 63 -5.66 10.25 4.04
CA ALA A 63 -4.83 9.98 5.21
C ALA A 63 -5.47 10.58 6.47
N ASP A 64 -5.82 11.87 6.46
CA ASP A 64 -6.46 12.54 7.61
C ASP A 64 -7.74 11.81 8.05
N THR A 65 -8.58 11.43 7.08
CA THR A 65 -9.86 10.75 7.36
C THR A 65 -9.61 9.36 7.95
N MET A 66 -8.74 8.56 7.35
CA MET A 66 -8.41 7.22 7.84
C MET A 66 -7.75 7.25 9.22
N LEU A 67 -6.84 8.19 9.45
CA LEU A 67 -6.12 8.33 10.72
C LEU A 67 -7.01 8.79 11.88
N ALA A 68 -8.09 9.53 11.58
CA ALA A 68 -9.09 9.89 12.56
C ALA A 68 -10.02 8.70 12.92
N ASP A 69 -10.33 7.86 11.93
CA ASP A 69 -11.27 6.74 12.08
C ASP A 69 -10.66 5.48 12.71
N LEU A 70 -9.34 5.28 12.56
CA LEU A 70 -8.67 4.01 12.86
C LEU A 70 -7.94 3.99 14.20
N PRO A 71 -7.95 2.84 14.92
CA PRO A 71 -7.17 2.69 16.15
C PRO A 71 -5.67 2.64 15.86
N ARG A 72 -4.87 3.26 16.73
CA ARG A 72 -3.40 3.18 16.69
C ARG A 72 -2.90 1.93 17.44
N PRO A 73 -1.73 1.37 17.08
CA PRO A 73 -0.78 1.82 16.07
C PRO A 73 -1.15 1.42 14.63
N LEU A 74 -0.73 2.24 13.68
CA LEU A 74 -0.93 2.05 12.25
C LEU A 74 0.43 1.96 11.54
N TYR A 75 0.49 1.17 10.48
CA TYR A 75 1.71 0.94 9.71
C TYR A 75 1.45 1.16 8.23
N THR A 76 2.50 1.41 7.46
CA THR A 76 2.49 1.39 6.00
C THR A 76 3.80 0.76 5.53
N VAL A 77 3.84 0.30 4.28
CA VAL A 77 5.07 -0.09 3.59
C VAL A 77 5.13 0.73 2.31
N VAL A 78 6.28 1.31 2.06
CA VAL A 78 6.56 2.09 0.85
C VAL A 78 7.85 1.59 0.25
N ASP A 79 7.95 1.65 -1.07
CA ASP A 79 9.23 1.45 -1.76
C ASP A 79 10.19 2.57 -1.33
N GLU A 80 11.42 2.23 -0.96
CA GLU A 80 12.42 3.21 -0.52
C GLU A 80 12.85 4.15 -1.67
N ALA A 81 12.63 3.77 -2.92
CA ALA A 81 12.86 4.63 -4.08
C ALA A 81 11.69 5.60 -4.37
N ASP A 82 10.51 5.40 -3.78
CA ASP A 82 9.35 6.28 -3.94
C ASP A 82 9.37 7.42 -2.91
N LEU A 83 10.23 8.41 -3.17
CA LEU A 83 10.47 9.52 -2.25
C LEU A 83 9.23 10.41 -2.06
N ASP A 84 8.41 10.58 -3.10
CA ASP A 84 7.20 11.41 -3.03
C ASP A 84 6.16 10.76 -2.12
N LEU A 85 5.98 9.44 -2.22
CA LEU A 85 5.12 8.70 -1.30
C LEU A 85 5.66 8.68 0.12
N MET A 86 6.98 8.54 0.30
CA MET A 86 7.63 8.65 1.62
C MET A 86 7.32 10.00 2.29
N VAL A 87 7.51 11.11 1.57
CA VAL A 87 7.23 12.47 2.09
C VAL A 87 5.75 12.64 2.45
N GLN A 88 4.84 12.12 1.64
CA GLN A 88 3.40 12.15 1.92
C GLN A 88 3.05 11.41 3.24
N TRP A 89 3.61 10.23 3.47
CA TRP A 89 3.40 9.51 4.73
C TRP A 89 4.06 10.20 5.93
N GLU A 90 5.25 10.78 5.76
CA GLU A 90 5.90 11.57 6.82
C GLU A 90 5.07 12.79 7.22
N ARG A 91 4.50 13.50 6.24
CA ARG A 91 3.55 14.60 6.48
C ARG A 91 2.31 14.14 7.24
N ALA A 92 1.80 12.95 6.93
CA ALA A 92 0.69 12.32 7.66
C ALA A 92 1.09 11.81 9.07
N GLY A 93 2.34 12.01 9.50
CA GLY A 93 2.83 11.70 10.84
C GLY A 93 3.41 10.29 11.00
N PHE A 94 3.68 9.58 9.89
CA PHE A 94 4.45 8.34 9.94
C PHE A 94 5.95 8.64 10.04
N ALA A 95 6.71 7.63 10.46
CA ALA A 95 8.16 7.70 10.51
C ALA A 95 8.76 6.33 10.15
N PRO A 96 9.99 6.29 9.57
CA PRO A 96 10.66 5.03 9.29
C PRO A 96 10.80 4.16 10.53
N ARG A 97 10.29 2.93 10.47
CA ARG A 97 10.38 1.95 11.56
C ARG A 97 11.39 0.84 11.28
N ARG A 98 11.36 0.28 10.07
CA ARG A 98 12.25 -0.78 9.60
C ARG A 98 12.39 -0.69 8.08
N ARG A 99 13.45 -1.30 7.54
CA ARG A 99 13.61 -1.56 6.11
C ARG A 99 13.33 -3.03 5.83
N GLU A 100 12.64 -3.29 4.73
CA GLU A 100 12.36 -4.64 4.23
C GLU A 100 13.10 -4.80 2.90
N TRP A 101 13.78 -5.94 2.71
CA TRP A 101 14.53 -6.22 1.50
C TRP A 101 13.82 -7.30 0.70
N GLU A 102 13.51 -7.00 -0.55
CA GLU A 102 13.00 -7.97 -1.50
C GLU A 102 14.15 -8.54 -2.32
N TYR A 103 14.23 -9.87 -2.38
CA TYR A 103 15.27 -10.58 -3.12
C TYR A 103 14.63 -11.40 -4.22
N VAL A 104 15.10 -11.19 -5.45
CA VAL A 104 14.84 -12.11 -6.56
C VAL A 104 15.89 -13.22 -6.50
N VAL A 105 15.47 -14.39 -6.05
CA VAL A 105 16.34 -15.57 -5.94
C VAL A 105 15.92 -16.61 -6.99
N PRO A 106 16.84 -17.14 -7.81
CA PRO A 106 16.52 -18.23 -8.73
C PRO A 106 15.96 -19.44 -7.98
N THR A 107 14.93 -20.08 -8.54
CA THR A 107 14.35 -21.31 -7.98
C THR A 107 14.69 -22.56 -8.78
N ASP A 108 15.21 -22.42 -10.00
CA ASP A 108 15.62 -23.55 -10.83
C ASP A 108 16.80 -24.31 -10.16
N PRO A 109 16.63 -25.60 -9.80
CA PRO A 109 17.70 -26.40 -9.21
C PRO A 109 18.98 -26.48 -10.04
N ARG A 110 18.90 -26.29 -11.37
CA ARG A 110 20.06 -26.24 -12.26
C ARG A 110 20.86 -24.95 -12.12
N ILE A 111 20.22 -23.88 -11.65
CA ILE A 111 20.85 -22.59 -11.37
C ILE A 111 21.33 -22.55 -9.91
N THR A 112 20.52 -23.04 -8.98
CA THR A 112 20.82 -22.98 -7.53
C THR A 112 21.75 -24.09 -7.06
N GLY A 113 21.83 -25.22 -7.78
CA GLY A 113 22.52 -26.43 -7.33
C GLY A 113 21.81 -27.17 -6.19
N LEU A 114 20.61 -26.73 -5.77
CA LEU A 114 19.92 -27.24 -4.57
C LEU A 114 19.04 -28.48 -4.83
N GLY A 115 18.98 -28.99 -6.05
CA GLY A 115 18.12 -30.15 -6.38
C GLY A 115 18.68 -31.52 -5.98
N SER A 116 19.91 -31.57 -5.48
CA SER A 116 20.65 -32.83 -5.30
C SER A 116 21.07 -33.10 -3.86
N ALA A 117 20.80 -32.18 -2.94
CA ALA A 117 21.17 -32.35 -1.54
C ALA A 117 20.23 -33.37 -0.87
N PRO A 118 20.75 -34.51 -0.39
CA PRO A 118 19.92 -35.44 0.38
C PRO A 118 19.49 -34.79 1.71
N PRO A 119 18.32 -35.14 2.25
CA PRO A 119 17.94 -34.69 3.59
C PRO A 119 18.94 -35.20 4.63
N PRO A 120 19.11 -34.49 5.77
CA PRO A 120 19.96 -34.97 6.86
C PRO A 120 19.54 -36.37 7.34
N PRO A 121 20.47 -37.19 7.88
CA PRO A 121 20.13 -38.50 8.42
C PRO A 121 19.00 -38.41 9.46
N GLY A 122 17.98 -39.26 9.31
CA GLY A 122 16.80 -39.27 10.18
C GLY A 122 15.71 -38.25 9.82
N VAL A 123 15.87 -37.50 8.72
CA VAL A 123 14.85 -36.58 8.18
C VAL A 123 14.25 -37.14 6.90
N THR A 124 12.92 -37.10 6.80
CA THR A 124 12.17 -37.44 5.58
C THR A 124 11.34 -36.23 5.15
N THR A 125 11.49 -35.82 3.90
CA THR A 125 10.64 -34.79 3.28
C THR A 125 9.45 -35.49 2.62
N LEU A 126 8.24 -35.15 3.04
CA LEU A 126 7.00 -35.65 2.46
C LEU A 126 6.36 -34.56 1.60
N ALA A 127 5.60 -34.96 0.57
CA ALA A 127 4.78 -34.00 -0.15
C ALA A 127 3.64 -33.51 0.75
N VAL A 128 3.20 -32.26 0.55
CA VAL A 128 2.02 -31.74 1.26
C VAL A 128 0.82 -32.63 0.96
N GLY A 129 0.19 -33.18 2.00
CA GLY A 129 -0.96 -34.07 1.88
C GLY A 129 -0.63 -35.57 1.97
N GLU A 130 0.64 -35.92 2.08
CA GLU A 130 1.09 -37.27 2.43
C GLU A 130 1.34 -37.35 3.95
N TYR A 131 0.85 -38.42 4.58
CA TYR A 131 0.95 -38.70 6.01
C TYR A 131 1.32 -40.15 6.27
#